data_AF-A0A4S2LJA7-F1
#
_entry.id   AF-A0A4S2LJA7-F1
#
_cell.length_a   1.000
_cell.length_b   1.000
_cell.length_c   1.000
_cell.angle_alpha   90.00
_cell.angle_beta   90.00
_cell.angle_gamma   90.00
#
_symmetry.space_group_name_H-M   'P 1'
#
loop_
_entity.id
_entity.type
_entity.pdbx_description
1 polymer ?
#
loop_
_entity_poly.entity_id
_entity_poly.type
_entity_poly.pdbx_seq_one_letter_code
_entity_poly.pdbx_strand_id
1 'polypeptide(L)'
;MIPYGEEAVKLANRSFYVDDCLIRLSAKRAVKTTAKRFKEALSSGGFNLTGLFSNVEEALCDLLAAISNATLLHLDRQPDYVRRTLGVLWENTTDCFCFKVEGWDGIPTRCALLSYVASLFDPIGMVAPVLLPVVSDLGSLSKEGCLGRCYA
;
A
#
# COMPACT_ATOMS: atom_id res chain seq x y z
N MET A 1 18.17 -24.20 -18.52
CA MET A 1 16.92 -24.75 -17.95
C MET A 1 16.59 -23.90 -16.74
N ILE A 2 15.48 -23.17 -16.74
CA ILE A 2 15.14 -22.28 -15.61
C ILE A 2 14.84 -23.19 -14.41
N PRO A 3 15.61 -23.15 -13.32
CA PRO A 3 15.42 -24.06 -12.17
C PRO A 3 14.10 -23.83 -11.44
N TYR A 4 13.44 -22.71 -11.74
CA TYR A 4 12.22 -22.22 -11.15
C TYR A 4 11.14 -22.27 -12.23
N GLY A 5 10.01 -22.92 -11.95
CA GLY A 5 8.97 -23.15 -12.97
C GLY A 5 8.56 -21.85 -13.68
N GLU A 6 8.25 -21.93 -14.97
CA GLU A 6 7.88 -20.78 -15.83
C GLU A 6 6.79 -19.88 -15.20
N GLU A 7 5.88 -20.50 -14.45
CA GLU A 7 4.83 -19.83 -13.69
C GLU A 7 5.34 -18.87 -12.61
N ALA A 8 6.45 -19.18 -11.93
CA ALA A 8 7.03 -18.31 -10.92
C ALA A 8 7.61 -17.03 -11.53
N VAL A 9 8.25 -17.15 -12.71
CA VAL A 9 8.80 -16.00 -13.45
C VAL A 9 7.68 -15.12 -13.99
N LYS A 10 6.64 -15.71 -14.61
CA LYS A 10 5.44 -14.98 -15.05
C LYS A 10 4.76 -14.26 -13.90
N LEU A 11 4.65 -14.93 -12.75
CA LEU A 11 4.08 -14.36 -11.53
C LEU A 11 4.92 -13.17 -11.04
N ALA A 12 6.25 -13.28 -11.03
CA ALA A 12 7.11 -12.16 -10.65
C ALA A 12 6.90 -10.94 -11.54
N ASN A 13 6.92 -11.12 -12.85
CA ASN A 13 6.79 -10.00 -13.78
C ASN A 13 5.45 -9.25 -13.69
N ARG A 14 4.38 -9.86 -13.14
CA ARG A 14 3.06 -9.22 -12.97
C ARG A 14 2.78 -8.71 -11.56
N SER A 15 3.54 -9.18 -10.56
CA SER A 15 3.20 -8.97 -9.15
C SER A 15 4.07 -7.94 -8.45
N PHE A 16 5.20 -7.55 -9.05
CA PHE A 16 6.06 -6.52 -8.48
C PHE A 16 5.62 -5.11 -8.86
N TYR A 17 5.56 -4.24 -7.86
CA TYR A 17 5.56 -2.79 -7.98
C TYR A 17 6.77 -2.26 -7.22
N VAL A 18 7.82 -1.88 -7.93
CA VAL A 18 9.11 -1.46 -7.34
C VAL A 18 9.61 -2.53 -6.34
N ASP A 19 9.59 -2.25 -5.04
CA ASP A 19 10.03 -3.11 -3.94
C ASP A 19 8.91 -3.98 -3.34
N ASP A 20 7.65 -3.68 -3.63
CA ASP A 20 6.49 -4.44 -3.17
C ASP A 20 6.12 -5.57 -4.14
N CYS A 21 5.84 -6.76 -3.61
CA CYS A 21 5.34 -7.89 -4.40
C CYS A 21 3.98 -8.37 -3.88
N LEU A 22 2.93 -8.20 -4.69
CA LEU A 22 1.57 -8.59 -4.35
C LEU A 22 1.10 -9.75 -5.20
N ILE A 23 0.78 -10.85 -4.52
CA ILE A 23 0.38 -12.11 -5.16
C ILE A 23 -0.97 -12.52 -4.61
N ARG A 24 -1.96 -12.63 -5.50
CA ARG A 24 -3.27 -13.19 -5.17
C ARG A 24 -3.29 -14.68 -5.43
N LEU A 25 -3.74 -15.47 -4.45
CA LEU A 25 -3.88 -16.92 -4.55
C LEU A 25 -5.24 -17.36 -4.00
N SER A 26 -5.84 -18.37 -4.61
CA SER A 26 -7.17 -18.87 -4.22
C SER A 26 -7.15 -19.96 -3.15
N ALA A 27 -5.97 -20.46 -2.75
CA ALA A 27 -5.85 -21.58 -1.82
C ALA A 27 -4.72 -21.38 -0.81
N LYS A 28 -5.00 -21.63 0.48
CA LYS A 28 -4.01 -21.56 1.58
C LYS A 28 -2.74 -22.37 1.29
N ARG A 29 -2.88 -23.59 0.77
CA ARG A 29 -1.73 -24.45 0.40
C ARG A 29 -0.87 -23.84 -0.69
N ALA A 30 -1.48 -23.13 -1.65
CA ALA A 30 -0.75 -22.48 -2.73
C ALA A 30 0.12 -21.33 -2.23
N VAL A 31 -0.29 -20.64 -1.16
CA VAL A 31 0.49 -19.54 -0.54
C VAL A 31 1.86 -20.03 -0.11
N LYS A 32 1.93 -21.09 0.72
CA LYS A 32 3.19 -21.64 1.22
C LYS A 32 4.12 -22.11 0.10
N THR A 33 3.59 -22.89 -0.85
CA THR A 33 4.38 -23.41 -1.98
C THR A 33 4.89 -22.29 -2.87
N THR A 34 4.04 -21.31 -3.18
CA THR A 34 4.40 -20.15 -4.01
C THR A 34 5.46 -19.33 -3.31
N ALA A 35 5.24 -18.93 -2.06
CA ALA A 35 6.18 -18.14 -1.28
C ALA A 35 7.58 -18.77 -1.21
N LYS A 36 7.67 -20.08 -0.97
CA LYS A 36 8.96 -20.79 -0.95
C LYS A 36 9.66 -20.74 -2.31
N ARG A 37 8.97 -21.11 -3.39
CA ARG A 37 9.52 -21.09 -4.76
C ARG A 37 9.95 -19.69 -5.18
N PHE A 38 9.18 -18.69 -4.78
CA PHE A 38 9.42 -17.30 -5.11
C PHE A 38 10.66 -16.76 -4.39
N LYS A 39 10.82 -17.08 -3.10
CA LYS A 39 12.03 -16.77 -2.32
C LYS A 39 13.28 -17.39 -2.96
N GLU A 40 13.22 -18.67 -3.33
CA GLU A 40 14.32 -19.39 -3.98
C GLU A 40 14.67 -18.77 -5.35
N ALA A 41 13.65 -18.45 -6.16
CA ALA A 41 13.84 -17.84 -7.48
C ALA A 41 14.49 -16.45 -7.38
N LEU A 42 14.00 -15.59 -6.49
CA LEU A 42 14.55 -14.26 -6.27
C LEU A 42 15.97 -14.31 -5.71
N SER A 43 16.22 -15.20 -4.74
CA SER A 43 17.54 -15.39 -4.14
C SER A 43 18.58 -15.82 -5.19
N SER A 44 18.18 -16.64 -6.17
CA SER A 44 19.05 -17.03 -7.29
C SER A 44 19.43 -15.85 -8.20
N GLY A 45 18.56 -14.84 -8.27
CA GLY A 45 18.81 -13.59 -8.99
C GLY A 45 19.51 -12.52 -8.16
N GLY A 46 19.92 -12.82 -6.91
CA GLY A 46 20.54 -11.86 -6.00
C GLY A 46 19.57 -10.99 -5.20
N PHE A 47 18.27 -11.26 -5.26
CA PHE A 47 17.24 -10.53 -4.52
C PHE A 47 16.89 -11.27 -3.22
N ASN A 48 17.08 -10.61 -2.08
CA ASN A 48 16.71 -11.16 -0.78
C ASN A 48 15.35 -10.59 -0.32
N LEU A 49 14.32 -11.43 -0.24
CA LEU A 49 13.03 -11.04 0.32
C LEU A 49 13.16 -10.81 1.83
N THR A 50 12.89 -9.58 2.26
CA THR A 50 13.02 -9.13 3.66
C THR A 50 11.77 -9.39 4.51
N GLY A 51 10.61 -9.59 3.88
CA GLY A 51 9.35 -9.88 4.56
C GLY A 51 8.38 -10.68 3.69
N LEU A 52 7.56 -11.50 4.35
CA LEU A 52 6.42 -12.18 3.74
C LEU A 52 5.21 -11.97 4.63
N PHE A 53 4.10 -11.59 4.01
CA PHE A 53 2.84 -11.29 4.70
C PHE A 53 1.67 -11.93 3.95
N SER A 54 0.60 -12.23 4.67
CA SER A 54 -0.58 -12.90 4.14
C SER A 54 -1.79 -12.53 4.99
N ASN A 55 -2.96 -12.46 4.36
CA ASN A 55 -4.26 -12.37 5.04
C ASN A 55 -4.66 -13.68 5.72
N VAL A 56 -3.90 -14.75 5.47
CA VAL A 56 -3.97 -16.03 6.16
C VAL A 56 -2.63 -16.28 6.84
N GLU A 57 -2.53 -15.89 8.12
CA GLU A 57 -1.28 -15.97 8.88
C GLU A 57 -0.77 -17.42 9.00
N GLU A 58 -1.67 -18.39 9.19
CA GLU A 58 -1.30 -19.81 9.32
C GLU A 58 -0.60 -20.36 8.08
N ALA A 59 -0.80 -19.75 6.91
CA ALA A 59 -0.17 -20.18 5.67
C ALA A 59 1.33 -19.86 5.62
N LEU A 60 1.81 -18.93 6.46
CA LEU A 60 3.19 -18.46 6.47
C LEU A 60 3.96 -18.77 7.76
N CYS A 61 3.32 -19.31 8.82
CA CYS A 61 3.98 -19.60 10.10
C CYS A 61 5.35 -20.30 9.97
N ASP A 62 5.44 -21.34 9.14
CA ASP A 62 6.69 -22.11 8.94
C ASP A 62 7.77 -21.33 8.16
N LEU A 63 7.37 -20.37 7.34
CA LEU A 63 8.26 -19.54 6.52
C LEU A 63 8.77 -18.32 7.29
N LEU A 64 7.95 -17.77 8.20
CA LEU A 64 8.31 -16.62 9.03
C LEU A 64 9.53 -16.92 9.92
N ALA A 65 9.61 -18.13 10.48
CA ALA A 65 10.79 -18.57 11.24
C ALA A 65 12.10 -18.53 10.42
N ALA A 66 12.01 -18.69 9.10
CA ALA A 66 13.16 -18.67 8.18
C ALA A 66 13.46 -17.29 7.57
N ILE A 67 12.65 -16.26 7.89
CA ILE A 67 12.79 -14.87 7.39
C ILE A 67 13.06 -13.89 8.54
N SER A 68 12.75 -14.30 9.78
CA SER A 68 12.91 -13.61 11.07
C SER A 68 14.23 -12.88 11.35
N ASN A 69 15.27 -13.08 10.54
CA ASN A 69 16.56 -12.39 10.70
C ASN A 69 16.52 -10.94 10.20
N ALA A 70 15.53 -10.57 9.39
CA ALA A 70 15.28 -9.18 9.07
C ALA A 70 14.51 -8.58 10.24
N THR A 71 15.20 -7.80 11.07
CA THR A 71 14.57 -6.83 11.97
C THR A 71 13.58 -6.05 11.10
N LEU A 72 12.30 -6.41 11.16
CA LEU A 72 11.24 -5.64 10.53
C LEU A 72 11.31 -4.29 11.21
N LEU A 73 12.03 -3.36 10.56
CA LEU A 73 12.08 -1.96 10.89
C LEU A 73 10.63 -1.47 10.83
N HIS A 74 9.93 -1.63 11.96
CA HIS A 74 8.67 -0.97 12.24
C HIS A 74 9.03 0.49 12.43
N LEU A 75 9.32 1.16 11.33
CA LEU A 75 9.44 2.62 11.28
C LEU A 75 8.11 3.27 11.68
N ASP A 76 7.01 2.51 11.59
CA ASP A 76 5.68 2.93 11.99
C ASP A 76 5.20 2.18 13.24
N ARG A 77 4.65 2.93 14.20
CA ARG A 77 3.99 2.42 15.42
C ARG A 77 2.62 1.78 15.12
N GLN A 78 2.56 0.95 14.09
CA GLN A 78 1.33 0.25 13.70
C GLN A 78 1.24 -1.10 14.42
N PRO A 79 0.02 -1.63 14.65
CA PRO A 79 -0.17 -3.01 15.10
C PRO A 79 0.47 -4.02 14.13
N ASP A 80 0.83 -5.22 14.61
CA ASP A 80 1.53 -6.22 13.79
C ASP A 80 0.78 -6.66 12.52
N TYR A 81 -0.56 -6.57 12.56
CA TYR A 81 -1.48 -6.88 11.47
C TYR A 81 -1.65 -5.74 10.45
N VAL A 82 -1.08 -4.56 10.72
CA VAL A 82 -1.08 -3.41 9.81
C VAL A 82 0.33 -3.16 9.29
N ARG A 83 0.47 -3.09 7.97
CA ARG A 83 1.75 -2.90 7.28
C ARG A 83 1.65 -1.79 6.25
N ARG A 84 2.76 -1.15 5.91
CA ARG A 84 2.81 -0.32 4.70
C ARG A 84 3.13 -1.19 3.49
N THR A 85 2.38 -1.02 2.41
CA THR A 85 2.66 -1.57 1.08
C THR A 85 2.03 -0.67 0.03
N LEU A 86 2.65 -0.52 -1.13
CA LEU A 86 2.28 0.44 -2.18
C LEU A 86 2.19 1.89 -1.69
N GLY A 87 2.88 2.22 -0.59
CA GLY A 87 2.81 3.54 0.05
C GLY A 87 1.52 3.80 0.86
N VAL A 88 0.65 2.81 1.05
CA VAL A 88 -0.57 2.89 1.87
C VAL A 88 -0.53 1.86 3.02
N LEU A 89 -1.43 1.98 4.00
CA LEU A 89 -1.56 0.93 5.02
C LEU A 89 -2.36 -0.24 4.44
N TRP A 90 -2.00 -1.45 4.82
CA TRP A 90 -2.72 -2.68 4.53
C TRP A 90 -2.93 -3.43 5.83
N GLU A 91 -4.19 -3.68 6.14
CA GLU A 91 -4.61 -4.56 7.23
C GLU A 91 -4.73 -5.98 6.68
N ASN A 92 -3.82 -6.86 7.09
CA ASN A 92 -3.73 -8.20 6.51
C ASN A 92 -4.97 -9.04 6.85
N THR A 93 -5.50 -8.97 8.07
CA THR A 93 -6.63 -9.79 8.53
C THR A 93 -7.90 -9.54 7.73
N THR A 94 -8.15 -8.30 7.35
CA THR A 94 -9.34 -7.89 6.57
C THR A 94 -9.06 -7.83 5.07
N ASP A 95 -7.81 -7.98 4.64
CA ASP A 95 -7.36 -7.81 3.26
C ASP A 95 -7.75 -6.44 2.67
N CYS A 96 -7.67 -5.39 3.50
CA CYS A 96 -8.10 -4.04 3.15
C CYS A 96 -6.93 -3.05 3.14
N PHE A 97 -6.91 -2.17 2.15
CA PHE A 97 -6.09 -0.97 2.22
C PHE A 97 -6.76 0.06 3.11
N CYS A 98 -5.97 0.64 4.01
CA CYS A 98 -6.44 1.56 5.04
C CYS A 98 -5.77 2.92 4.88
N PHE A 99 -6.54 3.96 5.17
CA PHE A 99 -6.07 5.34 5.23
C PHE A 99 -6.34 5.88 6.63
N LYS A 100 -5.34 6.50 7.23
CA LYS A 100 -5.52 7.14 8.53
C LYS A 100 -6.16 8.51 8.30
N VAL A 101 -7.42 8.64 8.71
CA VAL A 101 -8.14 9.91 8.69
C VAL A 101 -8.19 10.45 10.11
N GLU A 102 -7.59 11.60 10.33
CA GLU A 102 -7.67 12.31 11.62
C GLU A 102 -8.79 13.34 11.56
N GLY A 103 -9.51 13.51 12.67
CA GLY A 103 -10.49 14.59 12.75
C GLY A 103 -9.82 15.95 12.53
N TRP A 104 -10.50 16.85 11.83
CA TRP A 104 -10.00 18.20 11.57
C TRP A 104 -10.96 19.24 12.16
N ASP A 105 -10.42 20.11 13.00
CA ASP A 105 -11.13 21.15 13.77
C ASP A 105 -10.64 22.57 13.42
N GLY A 106 -9.86 22.70 12.34
CA GLY A 106 -9.29 23.96 11.90
C GLY A 106 -10.31 24.93 11.28
N ILE A 107 -9.83 26.13 10.95
CA ILE A 107 -10.60 27.11 10.17
C ILE A 107 -10.55 26.71 8.69
N PRO A 108 -11.69 26.62 7.98
CA PRO A 108 -11.76 26.07 6.61
C PRO A 108 -11.28 27.10 5.58
N THR A 109 -9.97 27.35 5.60
CA THR A 109 -9.29 28.08 4.54
C THR A 109 -8.93 27.12 3.41
N ARG A 110 -8.80 27.65 2.19
CA ARG A 110 -8.38 26.86 1.03
C ARG A 110 -7.07 26.11 1.29
N CYS A 111 -6.09 26.79 1.89
CA CYS A 111 -4.81 26.19 2.22
C CYS A 111 -4.95 25.10 3.30
N ALA A 112 -5.78 25.31 4.32
CA ALA A 112 -6.00 24.32 5.37
C ALA A 112 -6.67 23.05 4.82
N LEU A 113 -7.70 23.21 3.99
CA LEU A 113 -8.39 22.08 3.36
C LEU A 113 -7.50 21.34 2.37
N LEU A 114 -6.73 22.04 1.55
CA LEU A 114 -5.75 21.40 0.65
C LEU A 114 -4.65 20.69 1.42
N SER A 115 -4.15 21.28 2.52
CA SER A 115 -3.16 20.64 3.39
C SER A 115 -3.71 19.37 4.04
N TYR A 116 -4.98 19.38 4.45
CA TYR A 116 -5.66 18.21 5.01
C TYR A 116 -5.89 17.12 3.96
N VAL A 117 -6.33 17.49 2.75
CA VAL A 117 -6.46 16.52 1.64
C VAL A 117 -5.09 15.93 1.27
N ALA A 118 -4.04 16.75 1.23
CA ALA A 118 -2.69 16.29 0.92
C ALA A 118 -2.10 15.36 2.00
N SER A 119 -2.54 15.48 3.27
CA SER A 119 -2.06 14.60 4.34
C SER A 119 -2.60 13.17 4.21
N LEU A 120 -3.71 12.96 3.49
CA LEU A 120 -4.29 11.63 3.22
C LEU A 120 -3.50 10.80 2.21
N PHE A 121 -2.35 11.28 1.73
CA PHE A 121 -1.36 10.64 0.85
C PHE A 121 -1.89 9.40 0.09
N ASP A 122 -2.28 9.60 -1.16
CA ASP A 122 -2.86 8.57 -2.02
C ASP A 122 -1.97 8.30 -3.25
N PRO A 123 -0.89 7.52 -3.09
CA PRO A 123 0.10 7.30 -4.15
C PRO A 123 -0.47 6.54 -5.36
N ILE A 124 -1.56 5.80 -5.18
CA ILE A 124 -2.17 4.92 -6.19
C ILE A 124 -3.56 5.38 -6.65
N GLY A 125 -4.08 6.48 -6.11
CA GLY A 125 -5.35 7.08 -6.53
C GLY A 125 -6.61 6.38 -6.00
N MET A 126 -6.52 5.59 -4.94
CA MET A 126 -7.66 4.84 -4.38
C MET A 126 -8.72 5.73 -3.73
N VAL A 127 -8.31 6.83 -3.10
CA VAL A 127 -9.20 7.76 -2.38
C VAL A 127 -9.59 8.94 -3.25
N ALA A 128 -8.96 9.10 -4.42
CA ALA A 128 -9.26 10.15 -5.38
C ALA A 128 -10.77 10.36 -5.65
N PRO A 129 -11.63 9.32 -5.81
CA PRO A 129 -13.08 9.53 -6.01
C PRO A 129 -13.77 10.29 -4.87
N VAL A 130 -13.24 10.20 -3.65
CA VAL A 130 -13.77 10.88 -2.45
C VAL A 130 -13.14 12.26 -2.29
N LEU A 131 -11.87 12.43 -2.64
CA LEU A 131 -11.12 13.68 -2.45
C LEU A 131 -11.34 14.70 -3.58
N LEU A 132 -11.50 14.24 -4.83
CA LEU A 132 -11.62 15.11 -5.99
C LEU A 132 -12.80 16.08 -5.93
N PRO A 133 -14.00 15.71 -5.45
CA PRO A 133 -15.10 16.66 -5.29
C PRO A 133 -14.74 17.82 -4.35
N VAL A 134 -14.14 17.51 -3.19
CA VAL A 134 -13.71 18.53 -2.21
C VAL A 134 -12.72 19.51 -2.83
N VAL A 135 -11.72 18.99 -3.55
CA VAL A 135 -10.70 19.80 -4.23
C VAL A 135 -11.30 20.62 -5.38
N SER A 136 -12.26 20.05 -6.12
CA SER A 136 -12.97 20.74 -7.21
C SER A 136 -13.81 21.91 -6.69
N ASP A 137 -14.56 21.69 -5.60
CA ASP A 137 -15.39 22.72 -4.96
C ASP A 137 -14.52 23.86 -4.38
N LEU A 138 -13.35 23.53 -3.83
CA LEU A 138 -12.33 24.53 -3.44
C LEU A 138 -11.82 25.35 -4.64
N GLY A 139 -11.72 24.72 -5.81
CA GLY A 139 -11.30 25.35 -7.05
C GLY A 139 -12.34 26.32 -7.63
N SER A 140 -13.63 26.00 -7.54
CA SER A 140 -14.73 26.85 -8.00
C SER A 140 -14.92 28.08 -7.10
N LEU A 141 -14.85 27.91 -5.78
CA LEU A 141 -14.92 29.02 -4.80
C LEU A 141 -13.80 30.06 -5.01
N SER A 142 -12.62 29.62 -5.45
CA SER A 142 -11.52 30.52 -5.80
C SER A 142 -11.80 31.36 -7.05
N LYS A 143 -12.65 30.88 -7.97
CA LYS A 143 -13.01 31.62 -9.20
C LYS A 143 -14.12 32.63 -8.91
N GLU A 144 -15.05 32.31 -8.03
CA GLU A 144 -16.14 33.19 -7.62
C GLU A 144 -15.65 34.38 -6.78
N GLY A 145 -14.67 34.16 -5.90
CA GLY A 145 -14.04 35.24 -5.11
C GLY A 145 -13.21 36.26 -5.92
N CYS A 146 -12.87 35.95 -7.17
CA CYS A 146 -12.18 36.87 -8.09
C CYS A 146 -13.14 37.77 -8.89
N LEU A 147 -14.45 37.53 -8.86
CA LEU A 147 -15.44 38.35 -9.58
C LEU A 147 -16.01 39.50 -8.74
N GLY A 148 -15.64 39.61 -7.45
CA GLY A 148 -16.23 40.57 -6.50
C GLY A 148 -15.33 41.73 -6.02
N ARG A 149 -14.11 41.92 -6.56
CA ARG A 149 -13.20 43.01 -6.12
C ARG A 149 -12.61 43.85 -7.27
N CYS A 150 -13.37 44.05 -8.33
CA CYS A 150 -12.99 44.95 -9.43
C CYS A 150 -14.15 45.85 -9.85
N TYR A 151 -14.91 46.42 -8.89
CA TYR A 151 -15.74 47.62 -9.09
C TYR A 151 -16.03 48.24 -7.72
N ALA A 152 -15.09 49.06 -7.24
CA ALA A 152 -15.31 50.18 -6.31
C ALA A 152 -14.06 51.05 -6.32
#